data_AF-A0A537TIN5-F1
#
_entry.id   AF-A0A537TIN5-F1
#
_cell.length_a   1.000
_cell.length_b   1.000
_cell.length_c   1.000
_cell.angle_alpha   90.00
_cell.angle_beta   90.00
_cell.angle_gamma   90.00
#
_symmetry.space_group_name_H-M   'P 1'
#
loop_
_entity.id
_entity.type
_entity.pdbx_description
1 polymer ?
#
loop_
_entity_poly.entity_id
_entity_poly.type
_entity_poly.pdbx_seq_one_letter_code
_entity_poly.pdbx_strand_id
1 'polypeptide(L)'
;MTKASQAIAIADYTKHSFESGTKTMENLIGAKSLDKAFGVQSEYARAAYEDYVSHASKLGQLYTDLAKEAFKPYQSFAAKVTPVK
;
A
#
# COMPACT_ATOMS: atom_id res chain seq x y z
N MET A 1 -11.39 -5.34 9.86
CA MET A 1 -10.92 -5.64 8.47
C MET A 1 -10.37 -7.06 8.48
N THR A 2 -10.75 -7.93 7.53
CA THR A 2 -10.34 -9.34 7.59
C THR A 2 -8.96 -9.55 6.97
N LYS A 3 -8.25 -10.63 7.36
CA LYS A 3 -6.98 -11.04 6.71
C LYS A 3 -7.12 -11.18 5.19
N ALA A 4 -8.30 -11.58 4.71
CA ALA A 4 -8.60 -11.64 3.28
C ALA A 4 -8.56 -10.26 2.60
N SER A 5 -9.08 -9.21 3.25
CA SER A 5 -9.00 -7.83 2.72
C SER A 5 -7.58 -7.28 2.67
N GLN A 6 -6.71 -7.70 3.61
CA GLN A 6 -5.27 -7.38 3.58
C GLN A 6 -4.56 -8.09 2.42
N ALA A 7 -4.83 -9.38 2.21
CA ALA A 7 -4.25 -10.15 1.12
C ALA A 7 -4.64 -9.60 -0.26
N ILE A 8 -5.89 -9.18 -0.44
CA ILE A 8 -6.37 -8.52 -1.67
C ILE A 8 -5.60 -7.23 -1.92
N ALA A 9 -5.42 -6.37 -0.90
CA ALA A 9 -4.70 -5.11 -1.08
C ALA A 9 -3.23 -5.31 -1.53
N ILE A 10 -2.56 -6.35 -1.02
CA ILE A 10 -1.19 -6.70 -1.42
C ILE A 10 -1.16 -7.25 -2.85
N ALA A 11 -2.12 -8.11 -3.20
CA ALA A 11 -2.24 -8.67 -4.54
C ALA A 11 -2.48 -7.57 -5.60
N ASP A 12 -3.36 -6.61 -5.30
CA ASP A 12 -3.64 -5.48 -6.18
C ASP A 12 -2.39 -4.61 -6.43
N TYR A 13 -1.64 -4.28 -5.38
CA TYR A 13 -0.38 -3.52 -5.51
C TYR A 13 0.66 -4.27 -6.33
N THR A 14 0.76 -5.58 -6.12
CA THR A 14 1.70 -6.44 -6.86
C THR A 14 1.37 -6.46 -8.35
N LYS A 15 0.08 -6.63 -8.69
CA LYS A 15 -0.41 -6.59 -10.07
C LYS A 15 -0.13 -5.23 -10.71
N HIS A 16 -0.48 -4.15 -10.03
CA HIS A 16 -0.24 -2.78 -10.50
C HIS A 16 1.24 -2.49 -10.75
N SER A 17 2.11 -2.91 -9.84
CA SER A 17 3.56 -2.75 -9.97
C SER A 17 4.11 -3.49 -11.20
N PHE A 18 3.61 -4.70 -11.45
CA PHE A 18 4.01 -5.50 -12.61
C PHE A 18 3.55 -4.89 -13.93
N GLU A 19 2.28 -4.46 -14.01
CA GLU A 19 1.73 -3.79 -15.19
C GLU A 19 2.48 -2.48 -15.49
N SER A 20 2.75 -1.68 -14.46
CA SER A 20 3.49 -0.42 -14.58
C SER A 20 4.94 -0.62 -15.03
N GLY A 21 5.62 -1.63 -14.48
CA GLY A 21 6.98 -2.00 -14.89
C GLY A 21 7.04 -2.49 -16.34
N THR A 22 6.07 -3.31 -16.75
CA THR A 22 5.97 -3.83 -18.13
C THR A 22 5.76 -2.68 -19.12
N LYS A 23 4.81 -1.79 -18.84
CA LYS A 23 4.56 -0.59 -19.66
C LYS A 23 5.79 0.31 -19.77
N THR A 24 6.52 0.48 -18.67
CA THR A 24 7.76 1.27 -18.66
C THR A 24 8.82 0.63 -19.54
N MET A 25 8.99 -0.69 -19.46
CA MET A 25 9.90 -1.43 -20.33
C MET A 25 9.54 -1.26 -21.81
N GLU A 26 8.27 -1.41 -22.18
CA GLU A 26 7.79 -1.20 -23.55
C GLU A 26 8.13 0.21 -24.06
N ASN A 27 7.89 1.23 -23.22
CA ASN A 27 8.20 2.63 -23.55
C ASN A 27 9.70 2.88 -23.68
N LEU A 28 10.53 2.26 -22.84
CA LEU A 28 11.99 2.36 -22.92
C LEU A 28 12.53 1.71 -24.20
N ILE A 29 12.02 0.53 -24.57
CA ILE A 29 12.39 -0.13 -25.83
C ILE A 29 12.00 0.74 -27.04
N GLY A 30 10.87 1.44 -26.96
CA GLY A 30 10.42 2.38 -28.00
C GLY A 30 11.13 3.74 -28.00
N ALA A 31 11.99 4.04 -27.03
CA ALA A 31 12.63 5.34 -26.91
C ALA A 31 13.70 5.55 -28.00
N LYS A 32 13.54 6.62 -28.80
CA LYS A 32 14.44 6.94 -29.92
C LYS A 32 15.63 7.83 -29.54
N SER A 33 15.72 8.23 -28.28
CA SER A 33 16.82 9.06 -27.74
C SER A 33 16.96 8.85 -26.24
N LEU A 34 18.14 9.21 -25.71
CA LEU A 34 18.41 9.15 -24.27
C LEU A 34 17.49 10.08 -23.47
N ASP A 35 17.23 11.29 -23.96
CA ASP A 35 16.33 12.24 -23.27
C ASP A 35 14.93 11.67 -23.08
N LYS A 36 14.40 10.95 -24.08
CA LYS A 36 13.10 10.27 -23.98
C LYS A 36 13.14 9.11 -22.99
N ALA A 37 14.21 8.31 -23.00
CA ALA A 37 14.38 7.22 -22.04
C ALA A 37 14.47 7.75 -20.60
N PHE A 38 15.20 8.84 -20.38
CA PHE A 38 15.27 9.53 -19.08
C PHE A 38 13.92 10.07 -18.64
N GLY A 39 13.14 10.67 -19.55
CA GLY A 39 11.78 11.12 -19.27
C GLY A 39 10.89 9.96 -18.80
N VAL A 40 10.83 8.87 -19.57
CA VAL A 40 10.07 7.65 -19.22
C VAL A 40 10.47 7.11 -17.85
N GLN A 41 11.77 7.02 -17.56
CA GLN A 41 12.22 6.45 -16.31
C GLN A 41 12.03 7.39 -15.11
N SER A 42 12.10 8.70 -15.33
CA SER A 42 11.78 9.70 -14.30
C SER A 42 10.29 9.69 -13.95
N GLU A 43 9.42 9.57 -14.95
CA GLU A 43 7.98 9.41 -14.75
C GLU A 43 7.65 8.14 -13.98
N TYR A 44 8.26 7.01 -14.34
CA TYR A 44 8.11 5.76 -13.61
C TYR A 44 8.57 5.88 -12.16
N ALA A 45 9.74 6.49 -11.91
CA ALA A 45 10.25 6.67 -10.56
C ALA A 45 9.31 7.52 -9.68
N ARG A 46 8.77 8.62 -10.24
CA ARG A 46 7.79 9.46 -9.55
C ARG A 46 6.51 8.68 -9.23
N ALA A 47 5.95 8.00 -10.23
CA ALA A 47 4.73 7.21 -10.06
C ALA A 47 4.92 6.08 -9.02
N ALA A 48 6.01 5.33 -9.11
CA ALA A 48 6.34 4.27 -8.17
C ALA A 48 6.49 4.77 -6.73
N TYR A 49 7.04 5.98 -6.53
CA TYR A 49 7.11 6.61 -5.22
C TYR A 49 5.73 6.98 -4.67
N GLU A 50 4.88 7.62 -5.49
CA GLU A 50 3.51 7.98 -5.12
C GLU A 50 2.69 6.72 -4.76
N ASP A 51 2.80 5.66 -5.56
CA ASP A 51 2.12 4.38 -5.34
C ASP A 51 2.61 3.69 -4.06
N TYR A 52 3.93 3.68 -3.82
CA TYR A 52 4.49 3.11 -2.60
C TYR A 52 3.99 3.83 -1.35
N VAL A 53 4.02 5.16 -1.33
CA VAL A 53 3.55 5.95 -0.17
C VAL A 53 2.07 5.70 0.08
N SER A 54 1.26 5.63 -0.97
CA SER A 54 -0.15 5.30 -0.89
C SER A 54 -0.38 3.91 -0.28
N HIS A 55 0.34 2.90 -0.78
CA HIS A 55 0.24 1.53 -0.29
C HIS A 55 0.72 1.39 1.17
N ALA A 56 1.84 2.03 1.51
CA ALA A 56 2.38 2.04 2.86
C ALA A 56 1.41 2.69 3.86
N SER A 57 0.77 3.79 3.47
CA SER A 57 -0.26 4.46 4.28
C SER A 57 -1.46 3.54 4.52
N LYS A 58 -1.92 2.84 3.48
CA LYS A 58 -3.01 1.87 3.57
C LYS A 58 -2.65 0.68 4.47
N LEU A 59 -1.43 0.16 4.37
CA LEU A 59 -0.92 -0.88 5.27
C LEU A 59 -0.84 -0.40 6.71
N GLY A 60 -0.34 0.81 6.96
CA GLY A 60 -0.30 1.40 8.30
C GLY A 60 -1.68 1.52 8.95
N GLN A 61 -2.68 1.93 8.17
CA GLN A 61 -4.08 1.95 8.60
C GLN A 61 -4.60 0.53 8.91
N LEU A 62 -4.32 -0.45 8.04
CA LEU A 62 -4.69 -1.86 8.25
C LEU A 62 -4.11 -2.43 9.55
N TYR A 63 -2.84 -2.15 9.85
CA TYR A 63 -2.19 -2.57 11.10
C TYR A 63 -2.79 -1.87 12.31
N THR A 64 -3.08 -0.57 12.21
CA THR A 64 -3.73 0.19 13.28
C THR A 64 -5.11 -0.38 13.60
N ASP A 65 -5.91 -0.71 12.59
CA ASP A 65 -7.25 -1.27 12.78
C ASP A 65 -7.19 -2.69 13.34
N LEU A 66 -6.22 -3.50 12.89
CA LEU A 66 -5.97 -4.82 13.46
C LEU A 66 -5.61 -4.73 14.96
N ALA A 67 -4.72 -3.81 15.33
CA ALA A 67 -4.35 -3.59 16.73
C ALA A 67 -5.58 -3.18 17.55
N LYS A 68 -6.38 -2.21 17.08
CA LYS A 68 -7.63 -1.81 17.75
C LYS A 68 -8.57 -2.99 17.96
N GLU A 69 -8.78 -3.82 16.93
CA GLU A 69 -9.63 -5.00 17.01
C GLU A 69 -9.11 -6.03 18.02
N ALA A 70 -7.80 -6.29 18.03
CA ALA A 70 -7.16 -7.19 18.99
C ALA A 70 -7.23 -6.69 20.44
N PHE A 71 -7.21 -5.38 20.66
CA PHE A 71 -7.28 -4.78 22.00
C PHE A 71 -8.71 -4.56 22.53
N LYS A 72 -9.76 -4.70 21.70
CA LYS A 72 -11.18 -4.55 22.11
C LYS A 72 -11.58 -5.38 23.35
N PRO A 73 -11.18 -6.65 23.51
CA PRO A 73 -11.52 -7.45 24.69
C PRO A 73 -10.98 -6.84 25.99
N TYR A 74 -9.76 -6.29 25.96
CA TYR A 74 -9.12 -5.67 27.12
C TYR A 74 -9.76 -4.35 27.51
N GLN A 75 -10.16 -3.53 26.53
CA GLN A 75 -10.94 -2.31 26.78
C GLN A 75 -12.31 -2.64 27.42
N SER A 76 -12.99 -3.67 26.89
CA SER A 76 -14.26 -4.15 27.43
C SER A 76 -14.14 -4.69 28.85
N PHE A 77 -13.02 -5.34 29.17
CA PHE A 77 -12.74 -5.80 30.52
C PHE A 77 -12.50 -4.62 31.46
N ALA A 78 -11.59 -3.69 31.13
CA ALA A 78 -11.31 -2.49 31.93
C ALA A 78 -12.55 -1.63 32.22
N ALA A 79 -13.47 -1.51 31.26
CA ALA A 79 -14.76 -0.82 31.44
C ALA A 79 -15.72 -1.55 32.41
N LYS A 80 -15.56 -2.86 32.61
CA LYS A 80 -16.34 -3.64 33.58
C LYS A 80 -15.72 -3.66 34.98
N VAL A 81 -14.41 -3.49 35.10
CA VAL A 81 -13.68 -3.51 36.39
C VAL A 81 -13.48 -2.12 37.01
N THR A 82 -13.83 -1.04 36.31
CA THR A 82 -13.86 0.30 36.89
C THR A 82 -15.07 0.40 37.83
N PRO A 83 -14.88 0.60 39.16
CA PRO A 83 -15.98 0.76 40.07
C PRO A 83 -16.71 2.06 39.70
N VAL A 84 -18.01 1.96 39.40
CA VAL A 84 -18.89 3.13 39.40
C VAL A 84 -18.86 3.66 40.84
N LYS A 85 -18.34 4.88 41.02
CA LYS A 85 -18.52 5.62 42.26
C LYS A 85 -19.98 6.03 42.42
#